data_AF-A0A944JES9-F1
#
_entry.id   AF-A0A944JES9-F1
#
_cell.length_a   1.000
_cell.length_b   1.000
_cell.length_c   1.000
_cell.angle_alpha   90.00
_cell.angle_beta   90.00
_cell.angle_gamma   90.00
#
_symmetry.space_group_name_H-M   'P 1'
#
loop_
_entity.id
_entity.type
_entity.pdbx_description
1 polymer ?
#
loop_
_entity_poly.entity_id
_entity_poly.type
_entity_poly.pdbx_seq_one_letter_code
_entity_poly.pdbx_strand_id
1 'polypeptide(L)'
;MTDEEHLLYEVLGADLTSYADLRSGAARLREINHALAVGADRLCLVLAGPPVEEWAPATVHEVFGVHVLWRTPQRSWGGQDVAAALGDGLV
;
A
#
# COMPACT_ATOMS: atom_id res chain seq x y z
N MET A 1 -22.84 -3.97 -15.25
CA MET A 1 -21.92 -4.44 -14.20
C MET A 1 -20.90 -3.34 -14.06
N THR A 2 -20.97 -2.57 -12.97
CA THR A 2 -19.82 -1.77 -12.58
C THR A 2 -18.75 -2.77 -12.18
N ASP A 3 -17.67 -2.86 -12.94
CA ASP A 3 -16.44 -3.51 -12.49
C ASP A 3 -15.93 -2.67 -11.32
N GLU A 4 -16.43 -2.96 -10.12
CA GLU A 4 -15.90 -2.38 -8.90
C GLU A 4 -14.56 -3.06 -8.64
N GLU A 5 -13.47 -2.32 -8.90
CA GLU A 5 -12.11 -2.75 -8.55
C GLU A 5 -12.09 -3.10 -7.05
N HIS A 6 -11.62 -4.29 -6.71
CA HIS A 6 -11.47 -4.72 -5.32
C HIS A 6 -10.06 -4.37 -4.84
N LEU A 7 -9.99 -3.52 -3.82
CA LEU A 7 -8.74 -3.10 -3.21
C LEU A 7 -8.58 -3.73 -1.82
N LEU A 8 -7.43 -4.34 -1.57
CA LEU A 8 -7.05 -4.85 -0.25
C LEU A 8 -6.03 -3.92 0.39
N TYR A 9 -6.36 -3.44 1.59
CA TYR A 9 -5.48 -2.56 2.36
C TYR A 9 -4.94 -3.26 3.58
N GLU A 10 -3.67 -3.01 3.85
CA GLU A 10 -3.06 -3.28 5.14
C GLU A 10 -2.48 -2.00 5.71
N VAL A 11 -2.84 -1.68 6.96
CA VAL A 11 -2.33 -0.51 7.68
C VAL A 11 -1.26 -0.97 8.66
N LEU A 12 -0.04 -0.46 8.51
CA LEU A 12 1.06 -0.73 9.44
C LEU A 12 1.01 0.22 10.64
N GLY A 13 1.51 -0.26 11.78
CA GLY A 13 1.66 0.54 13.00
C GLY A 13 2.56 1.76 12.80
N ALA A 14 2.43 2.76 13.68
CA ALA A 14 3.05 4.07 13.49
C ALA A 14 4.58 4.07 13.32
N ASP A 15 5.26 3.07 13.90
CA ASP A 15 6.72 2.95 13.88
C ASP A 15 7.23 1.99 12.78
N LEU A 16 6.33 1.40 11.99
CA LEU A 16 6.66 0.38 10.99
C LEU A 16 6.80 1.01 9.60
N THR A 17 7.90 1.74 9.41
CA THR A 17 8.18 2.49 8.17
C THR A 17 9.50 2.10 7.50
N SER A 18 10.23 1.11 8.03
CA SER A 18 11.46 0.63 7.39
C SER A 18 11.18 -0.33 6.24
N TYR A 19 12.13 -0.49 5.33
CA TYR A 19 12.04 -1.49 4.25
C TYR A 19 11.74 -2.90 4.77
N ALA A 20 12.29 -3.30 5.92
CA ALA A 20 12.02 -4.61 6.52
C ALA A 20 10.55 -4.77 6.91
N ASP A 21 9.95 -3.72 7.47
CA ASP A 21 8.53 -3.70 7.84
C ASP A 21 7.64 -3.73 6.59
N LEU A 22 7.99 -2.92 5.59
CA LEU A 22 7.26 -2.87 4.32
C LEU A 22 7.29 -4.22 3.60
N ARG A 23 8.45 -4.88 3.55
CA ARG A 23 8.58 -6.22 2.98
C ARG A 23 7.73 -7.25 3.72
N SER A 24 7.71 -7.19 5.06
CA SER A 24 6.88 -8.07 5.88
C SER A 24 5.38 -7.86 5.63
N GLY A 25 4.93 -6.60 5.56
CA GLY A 25 3.56 -6.26 5.20
C GLY A 25 3.18 -6.68 3.77
N ALA A 26 4.05 -6.43 2.79
CA ALA A 26 3.81 -6.81 1.41
C ALA A 26 3.67 -8.32 1.22
N ALA A 27 4.52 -9.11 1.90
CA ALA A 27 4.40 -10.57 1.91
C ALA A 27 3.05 -11.02 2.50
N ARG A 28 2.67 -10.46 3.64
CA ARG A 28 1.40 -10.77 4.31
C ARG A 28 0.18 -10.40 3.47
N LEU A 29 0.19 -9.24 2.80
CA LEU A 29 -0.85 -8.87 1.83
C LEU A 29 -0.98 -9.89 0.70
N ARG A 30 0.13 -10.41 0.18
CA ARG A 30 0.11 -11.44 -0.87
C ARG A 30 -0.45 -12.76 -0.37
N GLU A 31 -0.10 -13.16 0.85
CA GLU A 31 -0.64 -14.35 1.50
C GLU A 31 -2.15 -14.24 1.72
N ILE A 32 -2.61 -13.09 2.24
CA ILE A 32 -4.04 -12.81 2.43
C ILE A 32 -4.76 -12.86 1.08
N ASN A 33 -4.25 -12.16 0.07
CA ASN A 33 -4.88 -12.13 -1.25
C ASN A 33 -4.99 -13.52 -1.88
N HIS A 34 -3.97 -14.36 -1.69
CA HIS A 34 -3.99 -15.74 -2.15
C HIS A 34 -5.04 -16.61 -1.46
N ALA A 35 -5.38 -16.30 -0.20
CA ALA A 35 -6.40 -17.02 0.56
C ALA A 35 -7.84 -16.56 0.25
N LEU A 36 -8.03 -15.44 -0.45
CA LEU A 36 -9.35 -14.95 -0.84
C LEU A 36 -9.96 -15.80 -1.96
N ALA A 37 -11.29 -15.99 -1.91
CA ALA A 37 -12.03 -16.71 -2.96
C ALA A 37 -11.97 -16.00 -4.32
N VAL A 38 -11.92 -14.67 -4.30
CA VAL A 38 -11.65 -13.81 -5.45
C VAL A 38 -10.55 -12.85 -5.02
N GLY A 39 -9.43 -12.84 -5.75
CA GLY A 39 -8.31 -11.96 -5.45
C GLY A 39 -8.68 -10.49 -5.70
N ALA A 40 -8.10 -9.61 -4.89
CA ALA A 40 -8.13 -8.18 -5.10
C ALA A 40 -7.34 -7.78 -6.35
N ASP A 41 -7.84 -6.79 -7.06
CA ASP A 41 -7.20 -6.18 -8.23
C ASP A 41 -5.98 -5.36 -7.82
N ARG A 42 -6.01 -4.77 -6.62
CA ARG A 42 -4.92 -3.95 -6.08
C ARG A 42 -4.64 -4.24 -4.61
N LEU A 43 -3.35 -4.29 -4.27
CA LEU A 43 -2.85 -4.46 -2.91
C LEU A 43 -2.17 -3.17 -2.46
N CYS A 44 -2.58 -2.65 -1.31
CA CYS A 44 -2.13 -1.36 -0.79
C CYS A 44 -1.62 -1.50 0.65
N LEU A 45 -0.37 -1.13 0.88
CA LEU A 45 0.24 -1.01 2.19
C LEU A 45 0.20 0.47 2.63
N VAL A 46 -0.33 0.75 3.81
CA VAL A 46 -0.57 2.10 4.32
C VAL A 46 0.26 2.36 5.57
N LEU A 47 1.08 3.41 5.53
CA LEU A 47 1.99 3.81 6.60
C LEU A 47 1.49 5.08 7.29
N ALA A 48 1.80 5.22 8.58
CA ALA A 48 1.48 6.43 9.34
C ALA A 48 2.37 7.64 8.99
N GLY A 49 3.53 7.41 8.38
CA GLY A 49 4.51 8.42 7.99
C GLY A 49 5.38 7.94 6.82
N PRO A 50 6.25 8.80 6.27
CA PRO A 50 7.10 8.43 5.15
C PRO A 50 7.98 7.23 5.48
N PRO A 51 8.28 6.38 4.48
CA PRO A 51 9.24 5.29 4.65
C PRO A 51 10.61 5.85 5.03
N VAL A 52 11.35 5.10 5.84
CA VAL A 52 12.71 5.47 6.23
C VAL A 52 13.61 5.54 5.00
N GLU A 53 13.46 4.58 4.10
CA GLU A 53 14.19 4.52 2.84
C GLU A 53 13.32 5.00 1.67
N GLU A 54 13.73 6.09 1.02
CA GLU A 54 13.00 6.67 -0.12
C GLU A 54 12.83 5.70 -1.30
N TRP A 55 13.74 4.75 -1.47
CA TRP A 55 13.70 3.72 -2.53
C TRP A 55 12.75 2.56 -2.21
N ALA A 56 12.35 2.37 -0.95
CA ALA A 56 11.61 1.19 -0.51
C ALA A 56 10.24 1.03 -1.18
N PRO A 57 9.39 2.07 -1.31
CA PRO A 57 8.10 1.96 -2.00
C PRO A 57 8.21 1.39 -3.41
N ALA A 58 9.14 1.92 -4.22
CA ALA A 58 9.33 1.48 -5.60
C ALA A 58 9.78 0.02 -5.66
N THR A 59 10.76 -0.37 -4.83
CA THR A 59 11.21 -1.77 -4.75
C THR A 59 10.10 -2.72 -4.29
N VAL A 60 9.29 -2.32 -3.31
CA VAL A 60 8.15 -3.13 -2.83
C VAL A 60 7.11 -3.30 -3.92
N HIS A 61 6.81 -2.25 -4.67
CA HIS A 61 5.89 -2.33 -5.80
C HIS A 61 6.45 -3.23 -6.92
N GLU A 62 7.70 -3.06 -7.32
CA GLU A 62 8.29 -3.86 -8.40
C GLU A 62 8.40 -5.35 -8.05
N VAL A 63 8.74 -5.69 -6.80
CA VAL A 63 8.96 -7.08 -6.37
C VAL A 63 7.65 -7.77 -5.97
N PHE A 64 6.77 -7.06 -5.26
CA PHE A 64 5.55 -7.64 -4.69
C PHE A 64 4.28 -7.15 -5.37
N GLY A 65 4.31 -6.20 -6.31
CA GLY A 65 3.11 -5.58 -6.88
C GLY A 65 2.19 -4.95 -5.83
N VAL A 66 2.76 -4.45 -4.73
CA VAL A 66 2.03 -3.79 -3.64
C VAL A 66 2.29 -2.29 -3.70
N HIS A 67 1.23 -1.49 -3.77
CA HIS A 67 1.33 -0.03 -3.69
C HIS A 67 1.60 0.38 -2.25
N VAL A 68 2.54 1.30 -2.03
CA VAL A 68 2.82 1.85 -0.69
C VAL A 68 2.34 3.29 -0.63
N LEU A 69 1.51 3.57 0.36
CA LEU A 69 0.91 4.87 0.63
C LEU A 69 1.28 5.32 2.04
N TRP A 70 1.47 6.61 2.26
CA TRP A 70 1.75 7.14 3.59
C TRP A 70 1.19 8.54 3.80
N ARG A 71 0.92 8.89 5.06
CA ARG A 71 0.58 10.28 5.41
C ARG A 71 1.81 11.16 5.39
N THR A 72 1.70 12.31 4.74
CA THR A 72 2.73 13.35 4.77
C THR A 72 2.52 14.28 5.98
N PRO A 73 3.57 15.00 6.42
CA PRO A 73 3.44 16.02 7.47
C PRO A 73 2.42 17.12 7.15
N GLN A 74 2.17 17.40 5.87
CA GLN A 74 1.22 18.41 5.38
C GLN A 74 -0.23 17.91 5.37
N ARG A 75 -0.52 16.75 5.97
CA ARG A 75 -1.84 16.08 5.93
C ARG A 75 -2.29 15.71 4.51
N SER A 76 -1.36 15.57 3.57
CA SER A 76 -1.60 14.95 2.26
C SER A 76 -1.18 13.48 2.30
N TRP A 77 -1.28 12.82 1.14
CA TRP A 77 -0.83 11.45 0.94
C TRP A 77 0.38 11.42 0.01
N GLY A 78 1.39 10.64 0.37
CA GLY A 78 2.51 10.28 -0.48
C GLY A 78 2.39 8.82 -0.90
N GLY A 79 2.95 8.48 -2.05
CA GLY A 79 2.88 7.12 -2.60
C GLY A 79 2.80 7.11 -4.12
N GLN A 80 2.83 5.91 -4.68
CA GLN A 80 2.57 5.68 -6.11
C GLN A 80 1.06 5.56 -6.34
N ASP A 81 0.55 6.23 -7.38
CA ASP A 81 -0.85 6.18 -7.81
C ASP A 81 -1.88 6.46 -6.70
N VAL A 82 -1.58 7.44 -5.84
CA VAL A 82 -2.43 7.84 -4.70
C VAL A 82 -3.90 8.08 -5.10
N ALA A 83 -4.15 8.71 -6.26
CA ALA A 83 -5.49 8.97 -6.76
C ALA A 83 -6.27 7.67 -7.08
N ALA A 84 -5.62 6.68 -7.67
CA ALA A 84 -6.23 5.39 -7.96
C ALA A 84 -6.42 4.56 -6.68
N ALA A 85 -5.54 4.72 -5.70
CA ALA A 85 -5.57 3.95 -4.46
C ALA A 85 -6.38 4.58 -3.33
N LEU A 86 -6.81 5.84 -3.42
CA LEU A 86 -7.64 6.50 -2.40
C LEU A 86 -8.89 7.17 -2.97
N GLY A 87 -9.01 7.27 -4.29
CA GLY A 87 -10.06 8.01 -4.98
C GLY A 87 -9.77 9.52 -5.07
N ASP A 88 -10.25 10.16 -6.14
CA ASP A 88 -9.98 11.57 -6.49
C ASP A 88 -10.40 12.61 -5.42
N GLY A 89 -11.15 12.21 -4.38
CA GLY A 89 -11.61 13.11 -3.33
C GLY A 89 -10.63 13.32 -2.16
N LEU A 90 -9.48 12.64 -2.15
CA LEU A 90 -8.55 12.59 -1.01
C LEU A 90 -7.12 13.05 -1.32
N VAL A 91 -6.87 13.57 -2.52
CA VAL A 91 -5.54 13.99 -3.01
C VAL A 91 -5.30 15.48 -2.81
#